data_AF-A0A967WG30-F1
#
_entry.id   AF-A0A967WG30-F1
#
_cell.length_a   1.000
_cell.length_b   1.000
_cell.length_c   1.000
_cell.angle_alpha   90.00
_cell.angle_beta   90.00
_cell.angle_gamma   90.00
#
_symmetry.space_group_name_H-M   'P 1'
#
loop_
_entity.id
_entity.type
_entity.pdbx_description
1 polymer ?
#
loop_
_entity_poly.entity_id
_entity_poly.type
_entity_poly.pdbx_seq_one_letter_code
_entity_poly.pdbx_strand_id
1 'polypeptide(L)'
;PLHELDASWNNTVKHVQSETLMGEELARYALEMATVIAGSREELRRRPVLSLILCTIAPLVQDQEGIEGALALAEAGIPVGLLAMPTLGTTSPATLAGALVVGDAEIISGTVLLQLA
;
A
#
# COMPACT_ATOMS: atom_id res chain seq x y z
N PRO A 1 -3.53 -6.04 12.07
CA PRO A 1 -4.08 -5.29 10.92
C PRO A 1 -5.61 -5.19 10.90
N LEU A 2 -6.36 -6.30 10.92
CA LEU A 2 -7.83 -6.22 10.80
C LEU A 2 -8.52 -5.49 11.96
N HIS A 3 -8.02 -5.68 13.19
CA HIS A 3 -8.52 -4.94 14.36
C HIS A 3 -8.25 -3.43 14.28
N GLU A 4 -7.18 -3.00 13.61
CA GLU A 4 -6.90 -1.57 13.37
C GLU A 4 -7.96 -0.97 12.43
N LEU A 5 -8.32 -1.69 11.36
CA LEU A 5 -9.37 -1.28 10.43
C LEU A 5 -10.74 -1.24 11.10
N ASP A 6 -11.09 -2.29 11.85
CA ASP A 6 -12.35 -2.34 12.60
C ASP A 6 -12.44 -1.18 13.61
N ALA A 7 -11.39 -0.96 14.41
CA ALA A 7 -11.34 0.16 15.34
C ALA A 7 -11.46 1.50 14.60
N SER A 8 -10.80 1.65 13.46
CA SER A 8 -10.86 2.89 12.67
C SER A 8 -12.28 3.18 12.19
N TRP A 9 -12.93 2.24 11.51
CA TRP A 9 -14.28 2.46 10.96
C TRP A 9 -15.38 2.51 12.02
N ASN A 10 -15.15 1.94 13.22
CA ASN A 10 -16.05 2.15 14.36
C ASN A 10 -15.93 3.54 14.99
N ASN A 11 -14.87 4.31 14.68
CA ASN A 11 -14.61 5.61 15.28
C ASN A 11 -14.57 6.77 14.26
N THR A 12 -14.66 6.48 12.97
CA THR A 12 -14.74 7.51 11.93
C THR A 12 -15.57 7.04 10.73
N VAL A 13 -16.26 7.99 10.09
CA VAL A 13 -16.96 7.81 8.81
C VAL A 13 -16.10 8.26 7.61
N LYS A 14 -14.83 8.59 7.85
CA LYS A 14 -13.88 9.04 6.82
C LYS A 14 -13.15 7.85 6.19
N HIS A 15 -12.48 8.12 5.08
CA HIS A 15 -11.51 7.21 4.46
C HIS A 15 -10.43 6.78 5.46
N VAL A 16 -10.03 5.51 5.43
CA VAL A 16 -8.95 4.95 6.24
C VAL A 16 -7.82 4.52 5.31
N GLN A 17 -6.61 4.96 5.61
CA GLN A 17 -5.39 4.52 4.94
C GLN A 17 -4.62 3.61 5.89
N SER A 18 -4.36 2.37 5.47
CA SER A 18 -3.57 1.42 6.25
C SER A 18 -2.17 1.28 5.66
N GLU A 19 -1.22 0.91 6.53
CA GLU A 19 0.15 0.52 6.17
C GLU A 19 0.41 -0.95 6.56
N THR A 20 -0.53 -1.61 7.22
CA THR A 20 -0.28 -2.90 7.91
C THR A 20 -0.86 -4.11 7.18
N LEU A 21 -1.42 -3.93 5.98
CA LEU A 21 -2.00 -4.99 5.16
C LEU A 21 -0.92 -5.76 4.39
N MET A 22 -0.15 -6.54 5.14
CA MET A 22 0.93 -7.39 4.65
C MET A 22 0.39 -8.79 4.34
N GLY A 23 0.68 -9.29 3.15
CA GLY A 23 0.25 -10.60 2.65
C GLY A 23 -1.12 -10.59 1.97
N GLU A 24 -1.29 -11.46 0.99
CA GLU A 24 -2.51 -11.57 0.18
C GLU A 24 -3.76 -11.87 1.03
N GLU A 25 -3.66 -12.82 1.97
CA GLU A 25 -4.80 -13.25 2.79
C GLU A 25 -5.38 -12.10 3.62
N LEU A 26 -4.52 -11.37 4.33
CA LEU A 26 -4.93 -10.23 5.15
C LEU A 26 -5.50 -9.09 4.30
N ALA A 27 -4.92 -8.84 3.13
CA ALA A 27 -5.45 -7.87 2.17
C ALA A 27 -6.85 -8.25 1.68
N ARG A 28 -7.10 -9.53 1.38
CA ARG A 28 -8.42 -10.02 0.99
C ARG A 28 -9.47 -9.87 2.09
N TYR A 29 -9.12 -10.13 3.36
CA TYR A 29 -10.04 -9.87 4.47
C TYR A 29 -10.33 -8.38 4.68
N ALA A 30 -9.32 -7.51 4.55
CA ALA A 30 -9.53 -6.07 4.59
C ALA A 30 -10.44 -5.58 3.45
N LEU A 31 -10.30 -6.15 2.26
CA LEU A 31 -11.17 -5.88 1.11
C LEU A 31 -12.62 -6.32 1.38
N GLU A 32 -12.84 -7.45 2.04
CA GLU A 32 -14.18 -7.89 2.45
C GLU A 32 -14.82 -6.92 3.44
N MET A 33 -14.08 -6.51 4.48
CA MET A 33 -14.55 -5.50 5.44
C MET A 33 -14.92 -4.19 4.73
N ALA A 34 -14.04 -3.70 3.84
CA ALA A 34 -14.29 -2.50 3.05
C ALA A 34 -15.52 -2.65 2.13
N THR A 35 -15.73 -3.84 1.57
CA THR A 35 -16.89 -4.16 0.72
C THR A 35 -18.20 -4.11 1.50
N VAL A 36 -18.21 -4.64 2.73
CA VAL A 36 -19.39 -4.57 3.62
C VAL A 36 -19.74 -3.12 3.92
N ILE A 37 -18.74 -2.28 4.20
CA ILE A 37 -18.94 -0.85 4.49
C ILE A 37 -19.42 -0.08 3.25
N ALA A 38 -18.86 -0.36 2.07
CA ALA A 38 -19.26 0.25 0.81
C ALA A 38 -20.61 -0.29 0.28
N GLY A 39 -21.09 -1.41 0.79
CA GLY A 39 -22.33 -2.09 0.41
C GLY A 39 -22.20 -3.00 -0.82
N SER A 40 -21.20 -2.81 -1.67
CA SER A 40 -20.89 -3.72 -2.78
C SER A 40 -19.47 -3.51 -3.31
N ARG A 41 -18.94 -4.47 -4.08
CA ARG A 41 -17.64 -4.33 -4.76
C ARG A 41 -17.65 -3.22 -5.81
N GLU A 42 -18.77 -3.04 -6.51
CA GLU A 42 -18.95 -1.99 -7.52
C GLU A 42 -18.84 -0.60 -6.86
N GLU A 43 -19.56 -0.40 -5.76
CA GLU A 43 -19.50 0.85 -5.00
C GLU A 43 -18.13 1.09 -4.38
N LEU A 44 -17.49 0.03 -3.87
CA LEU A 44 -16.14 0.12 -3.33
C LEU A 44 -15.15 0.57 -4.40
N ARG A 45 -15.23 0.03 -5.62
CA ARG A 45 -14.36 0.43 -6.73
C ARG A 45 -14.64 1.86 -7.20
N ARG A 46 -15.91 2.28 -7.18
CA ARG A 46 -16.32 3.66 -7.55
C ARG A 46 -15.89 4.70 -6.51
N ARG A 47 -15.98 4.36 -5.23
CA ARG A 47 -15.64 5.25 -4.10
C ARG A 47 -15.00 4.43 -2.96
N PRO A 48 -13.68 4.18 -3.04
CA PRO A 48 -12.96 3.42 -2.01
C PRO A 48 -13.06 4.07 -0.63
N VAL A 49 -13.25 3.24 0.40
CA VAL A 49 -13.21 3.63 1.83
C VAL A 49 -11.89 3.25 2.50
N LEU A 50 -11.04 2.53 1.76
CA LEU A 50 -9.75 2.00 2.15
C LEU A 50 -8.71 2.39 1.10
N SER A 51 -7.49 2.70 1.52
CA SER A 51 -6.31 2.69 0.67
C SER A 51 -5.13 2.06 1.41
N LEU A 52 -4.14 1.58 0.67
CA LEU A 52 -2.89 1.08 1.23
C LEU A 52 -1.75 2.07 0.96
N ILE A 53 -0.87 2.27 1.93
CA ILE A 53 0.49 2.75 1.67
C ILE A 53 1.47 1.62 1.88
N LEU A 54 2.36 1.42 0.91
CA LEU A 54 3.40 0.42 0.95
C LEU A 54 4.77 1.11 0.91
N CYS A 55 5.61 0.80 1.88
CA CYS A 55 6.98 1.27 1.93
C CYS A 55 7.92 0.29 1.22
N THR A 56 8.83 0.82 0.42
CA THR A 56 9.98 0.05 -0.09
C THR A 56 11.01 -0.15 1.02
N ILE A 57 11.78 -1.24 0.94
CA ILE A 57 12.90 -1.49 1.85
C ILE A 57 14.16 -0.89 1.22
N ALA A 58 14.56 0.26 1.71
CA ALA A 58 15.76 0.93 1.20
C ALA A 58 17.04 0.22 1.68
N PRO A 59 18.05 0.02 0.80
CA PRO A 59 18.05 0.36 -0.63
C PRO A 59 17.49 -0.75 -1.53
N LEU A 60 16.65 -0.35 -2.49
CA LEU A 60 16.28 -1.09 -3.70
C LEU A 60 15.60 -2.46 -3.50
N VAL A 61 14.89 -2.66 -2.39
CA VAL A 61 14.17 -3.91 -2.11
C VAL A 61 12.66 -3.67 -2.02
N GLN A 62 11.89 -4.59 -2.60
CA GLN A 62 10.44 -4.68 -2.41
C GLN A 62 10.16 -5.78 -1.39
N ASP A 63 9.37 -5.47 -0.37
CA ASP A 63 8.95 -6.46 0.62
C ASP A 63 7.96 -7.46 0.00
N GLN A 64 8.16 -8.76 0.23
CA GLN A 64 7.33 -9.78 -0.39
C GLN A 64 5.87 -9.69 0.09
N GLU A 65 5.66 -9.70 1.40
CA GLU A 65 4.30 -9.66 1.96
C GLU A 65 3.60 -8.34 1.60
N GLY A 66 4.33 -7.23 1.64
CA GLY A 66 3.83 -5.93 1.21
C GLY A 66 3.38 -5.89 -0.25
N ILE A 67 4.17 -6.45 -1.17
CA ILE A 67 3.80 -6.53 -2.60
C ILE A 67 2.61 -7.47 -2.81
N GLU A 68 2.58 -8.65 -2.16
CA GLU A 68 1.45 -9.58 -2.26
C GLU A 68 0.13 -8.92 -1.82
N GLY A 69 0.14 -8.21 -0.69
CA GLY A 69 -1.02 -7.45 -0.21
C GLY A 69 -1.41 -6.31 -1.16
N ALA A 70 -0.42 -5.58 -1.67
CA ALA A 70 -0.64 -4.48 -2.59
C ALA A 70 -1.21 -4.91 -3.95
N LEU A 71 -0.73 -6.01 -4.53
CA LEU A 71 -1.27 -6.59 -5.76
C LEU A 71 -2.73 -7.00 -5.58
N ALA A 72 -3.06 -7.70 -4.48
CA ALA A 72 -4.42 -8.14 -4.18
C ALA A 72 -5.42 -6.97 -4.07
N LEU A 73 -4.98 -5.85 -3.48
CA LEU A 73 -5.78 -4.62 -3.39
C LEU A 73 -5.86 -3.87 -4.72
N ALA A 74 -4.76 -3.79 -5.47
CA ALA A 74 -4.71 -3.13 -6.78
C ALA A 74 -5.64 -3.82 -7.80
N GLU A 75 -5.64 -5.15 -7.87
CA GLU A 75 -6.57 -5.93 -8.72
C GLU A 75 -8.04 -5.59 -8.41
N ALA A 76 -8.36 -5.44 -7.11
CA ALA A 76 -9.69 -5.07 -6.65
C ALA A 76 -10.07 -3.60 -6.95
N GLY A 77 -9.12 -2.78 -7.42
CA GLY A 77 -9.30 -1.36 -7.71
C GLY A 77 -9.19 -0.48 -6.46
N ILE A 78 -8.55 -0.97 -5.40
CA ILE A 78 -8.25 -0.19 -4.21
C ILE A 78 -6.96 0.62 -4.45
N PRO A 79 -6.93 1.93 -4.12
CA PRO A 79 -5.74 2.74 -4.29
C PRO A 79 -4.58 2.24 -3.42
N VAL A 80 -3.42 2.06 -4.05
CA VAL A 80 -2.15 1.75 -3.38
C VAL A 80 -1.15 2.88 -3.66
N GLY A 81 -0.63 3.49 -2.60
CA GLY A 81 0.47 4.46 -2.66
C GLY A 81 1.80 3.80 -2.32
N LEU A 82 2.88 4.24 -2.96
CA LEU A 82 4.24 3.79 -2.68
C LEU A 82 5.03 4.90 -1.99
N LEU A 83 5.83 4.53 -1.00
CA LEU A 83 6.70 5.44 -0.27
C LEU A 83 8.12 4.89 -0.24
N ALA A 84 9.08 5.70 -0.71
CA ALA A 84 10.50 5.45 -0.55
C ALA A 84 11.05 6.38 0.54
N MET A 85 11.89 5.84 1.42
CA MET A 85 12.49 6.58 2.54
C MET A 85 14.03 6.44 2.56
N PRO A 86 14.73 6.76 1.45
CA PRO A 86 16.19 6.71 1.42
C PRO A 86 16.77 7.70 2.43
N THR A 87 17.64 7.20 3.32
CA THR A 87 18.35 8.05 4.29
C THR A 87 19.79 8.23 3.84
N LEU A 88 20.22 9.48 3.70
CA LEU A 88 21.54 9.85 3.18
C LEU A 88 22.66 9.20 3.98
N GLY A 89 23.51 8.43 3.30
CA GLY A 89 24.68 7.80 3.92
C GLY A 89 24.37 6.57 4.78
N THR A 90 23.10 6.14 4.86
CA THR A 90 22.72 4.90 5.56
C THR A 90 22.11 3.89 4.58
N THR A 91 20.89 4.16 4.10
CA THR A 91 20.15 3.34 3.14
C THR A 91 20.17 3.93 1.74
N SER A 92 21.04 4.91 1.49
CA SER A 92 21.27 5.53 0.19
C SER A 92 22.65 6.22 0.14
N PRO A 93 23.17 6.58 -1.04
CA PRO A 93 24.39 7.37 -1.13
C PRO A 93 24.31 8.68 -0.31
N ALA A 94 25.43 9.16 0.21
CA ALA A 94 25.48 10.41 0.99
C ALA A 94 25.24 11.69 0.14
N THR A 95 25.02 11.55 -1.17
CA THR A 95 24.72 12.66 -2.07
C THR A 95 23.22 12.76 -2.30
N LEU A 96 22.70 13.99 -2.33
CA LEU A 96 21.27 14.25 -2.59
C LEU A 96 20.81 13.62 -3.92
N ALA A 97 21.60 13.79 -4.99
CA ALA A 97 21.27 13.22 -6.29
C ALA A 97 21.27 11.68 -6.27
N GLY A 98 22.24 11.06 -5.59
CA GLY A 98 22.30 9.60 -5.48
C GLY A 98 21.13 9.03 -4.69
N ALA A 99 20.70 9.69 -3.61
CA ALA A 99 19.55 9.25 -2.84
C ALA A 99 18.22 9.45 -3.57
N LEU A 100 18.07 10.55 -4.33
CA LEU A 100 16.90 10.76 -5.19
C LEU A 100 16.78 9.65 -6.24
N VAL A 101 17.88 9.31 -6.92
CA VAL A 101 17.87 8.24 -7.93
C VAL A 101 17.50 6.87 -7.31
N VAL A 102 17.98 6.57 -6.10
CA VAL A 102 17.61 5.33 -5.38
C VAL A 102 16.13 5.32 -5.05
N GLY A 103 15.62 6.42 -4.47
CA GLY A 103 14.19 6.54 -4.14
C GLY A 103 13.30 6.45 -5.38
N ASP A 104 13.66 7.11 -6.47
CA ASP A 104 12.91 7.04 -7.72
C ASP A 104 12.91 5.62 -8.30
N ALA A 105 14.04 4.92 -8.27
CA ALA A 105 14.13 3.54 -8.74
C ALA A 105 13.22 2.60 -7.93
N GLU A 106 13.14 2.80 -6.61
CA GLU A 106 12.23 2.06 -5.72
C GLU A 106 10.76 2.29 -6.09
N ILE A 107 10.35 3.55 -6.24
CA ILE A 107 8.97 3.91 -6.60
C ILE A 107 8.60 3.41 -7.99
N ILE A 108 9.47 3.57 -8.99
CA ILE A 108 9.22 3.11 -10.36
C ILE A 108 9.06 1.59 -10.39
N SER A 109 9.95 0.86 -9.71
CA SER A 109 9.88 -0.60 -9.63
C SER A 109 8.55 -1.08 -9.04
N GLY A 110 8.15 -0.52 -7.89
CA GLY A 110 6.86 -0.85 -7.28
C GLY A 110 5.68 -0.48 -8.17
N THR A 111 5.74 0.68 -8.84
CA THR A 111 4.66 1.15 -9.72
C THR A 111 4.46 0.18 -10.89
N VAL A 112 5.55 -0.28 -11.51
CA VAL A 112 5.47 -1.27 -12.59
C VAL A 112 4.84 -2.57 -12.10
N LEU A 113 5.21 -3.08 -10.92
CA LEU A 113 4.60 -4.28 -10.34
C LEU A 113 3.08 -4.12 -10.18
N LEU A 114 2.63 -2.99 -9.64
CA LEU A 114 1.20 -2.72 -9.46
C LEU A 114 0.43 -2.56 -10.78
N GLN A 115 1.07 -2.12 -11.85
CA GLN A 115 0.45 -2.02 -13.18
C GLN A 115 0.42 -3.36 -13.94
N LEU A 116 1.11 -4.38 -13.45
CA LEU A 116 1.09 -5.75 -14.01
C LEU A 116 0.03 -6.64 -13.35
N ALA A 117 -0.59 -6.18 -12.25
CA ALA A 117 -1.73 -6.81 -11.60
C ALA A 117 -2.99 -6.66 -12.47
#